data_AF-A0A2I0JMT7-F1
#
_entry.id   AF-A0A2I0JMT7-F1
#
_cell.length_a   1.000
_cell.length_b   1.000
_cell.length_c   1.000
_cell.angle_alpha   90.00
_cell.angle_beta   90.00
_cell.angle_gamma   90.00
#
_symmetry.space_group_name_H-M   'P 1'
#
loop_
_entity.id
_entity.type
_entity.pdbx_description
1 polymer ?
#
loop_
_entity_poly.entity_id
_entity_poly.type
_entity_poly.pdbx_seq_one_letter_code
_entity_poly.pdbx_strand_id
1 'polypeptide(L)'
;MLRMRQQHMVSQVSLLYPVKISVGKAQDQELESFPSSTRSGNSAGSKPVNHESLTILGLQLTMLPFTKMSFFTDKKEVQRSSTALGYVSHAVSLIASYLQVPLRYPLRFGGSHSYILDNAPSETTSSDGSLDAELSTGLKHAEFPLYLEGQDTTRAAYAIFLLNKDLEQLLNYIGVKSLGPRYVLANLKELMRTILSADYIDT
;
A
#
# COMPACT_ATOMS: atom_id res chain seq x y z
N MET A 1 -12.03 24.82 13.87
CA MET A 1 -13.04 23.78 14.18
C MET A 1 -12.98 22.60 13.19
N LEU A 2 -12.98 22.82 11.87
CA LEU A 2 -12.94 21.73 10.89
C LEU A 2 -11.65 20.86 10.96
N ARG A 3 -10.47 21.49 11.01
CA ARG A 3 -9.18 20.78 11.13
C ARG A 3 -9.09 19.91 12.39
N MET A 4 -9.55 20.44 13.53
CA MET A 4 -9.65 19.67 14.79
C MET A 4 -10.51 18.41 14.63
N ARG A 5 -11.67 18.54 13.96
CA ARG A 5 -12.52 17.38 13.66
C ARG A 5 -11.81 16.39 12.75
N GLN A 6 -11.19 16.85 11.66
CA GLN A 6 -10.44 15.99 10.74
C GLN A 6 -9.32 15.24 11.45
N GLN A 7 -8.55 15.93 12.28
CA GLN A 7 -7.49 15.34 13.09
C GLN A 7 -8.04 14.27 14.04
N HIS A 8 -9.13 14.55 14.74
CA HIS A 8 -9.77 13.57 15.62
C HIS A 8 -10.25 12.33 14.84
N MET A 9 -10.85 12.53 13.66
CA MET A 9 -11.31 11.41 12.82
C MET A 9 -10.13 10.59 12.27
N VAL A 10 -9.04 11.24 11.83
CA VAL A 10 -7.82 10.56 11.38
C VAL A 10 -7.09 9.86 12.54
N SER A 11 -7.21 10.38 13.78
CA SER A 11 -6.72 9.69 14.98
C SER A 11 -7.41 8.33 15.15
N GLN A 12 -8.72 8.25 14.93
CA GLN A 12 -9.44 6.97 14.93
C GLN A 12 -8.93 6.02 13.83
N VAL A 13 -8.65 6.54 12.62
CA VAL A 13 -8.06 5.72 11.54
C VAL A 13 -6.70 5.18 11.96
N SER A 14 -5.85 6.00 12.60
CA SER A 14 -4.52 5.56 13.05
C SER A 14 -4.57 4.47 14.12
N LEU A 15 -5.63 4.43 14.93
CA LEU A 15 -5.88 3.38 15.91
C LEU A 15 -6.36 2.08 15.26
N LEU A 16 -7.19 2.18 14.22
CA LEU A 16 -7.68 1.03 13.44
C LEU A 16 -6.58 0.43 12.54
N TYR A 17 -5.73 1.28 11.97
CA TYR A 17 -4.70 0.92 11.00
C TYR A 17 -3.32 1.43 11.42
N PRO A 18 -2.77 0.95 12.56
CA PRO A 18 -1.50 1.40 13.06
C PRO A 18 -0.38 1.00 12.09
N VAL A 19 0.36 2.00 11.60
CA VAL A 19 1.56 1.80 10.79
C VAL A 19 2.80 1.88 11.69
N LYS A 20 3.43 0.73 11.94
CA LYS A 20 4.56 0.61 12.88
C LYS A 20 5.85 0.26 12.15
N ILE A 21 6.97 0.78 12.68
CA ILE A 21 8.30 0.32 12.30
C ILE A 21 8.50 -1.07 12.93
N SER A 22 8.73 -2.06 12.10
CA SER A 22 9.23 -3.37 12.50
C SER A 22 10.76 -3.29 12.51
N VAL A 23 11.33 -3.26 13.72
CA VAL A 23 12.73 -3.56 13.96
C VAL A 23 12.83 -5.10 13.92
N GLY A 24 13.55 -5.64 12.94
CA GLY A 24 13.59 -7.08 12.70
C GLY A 24 13.91 -7.87 13.96
N LYS A 25 13.02 -8.80 14.34
CA LYS A 25 13.47 -9.96 15.13
C LYS A 25 14.34 -10.79 14.21
N ALA A 26 15.56 -11.09 14.65
CA ALA A 26 16.39 -12.10 14.03
C ALA A 26 15.55 -13.36 13.80
N GLN A 27 15.65 -13.94 12.61
CA GLN A 27 15.13 -15.28 12.37
C GLN A 27 15.88 -16.23 13.30
N ASP A 28 15.26 -16.64 14.41
CA ASP A 28 15.67 -17.85 15.11
C ASP A 28 15.26 -19.04 14.22
N GLN A 29 16.09 -19.33 13.23
CA GLN A 29 16.22 -20.68 12.70
C GLN A 29 17.42 -21.29 13.41
N GLU A 30 17.14 -22.01 14.50
CA GLU A 30 17.99 -23.11 14.93
C GLU A 30 18.27 -23.98 13.70
N LEU A 31 19.56 -24.22 13.40
CA LEU A 31 20.08 -25.47 12.86
C LEU A 31 21.62 -25.41 12.88
N GLU A 32 22.16 -26.11 13.88
CA GLU A 32 23.32 -27.01 13.82
C GLU A 32 24.72 -26.43 13.50
N SER A 33 25.58 -26.63 14.49
CA SER A 33 27.03 -26.50 14.54
C SER A 33 27.80 -27.08 13.33
N PHE A 34 28.95 -26.48 12.98
CA PHE A 34 30.31 -27.05 13.17
C PHE A 34 31.40 -25.98 12.90
N PRO A 35 32.59 -26.06 13.56
CA PRO A 35 33.61 -25.00 13.53
C PRO A 35 34.74 -25.27 12.52
N SER A 36 35.40 -24.22 12.02
CA SER A 36 36.89 -24.05 12.02
C SER A 36 37.42 -22.94 11.09
N SER A 37 38.33 -22.14 11.66
CA SER A 37 39.51 -21.46 11.09
C SER A 37 39.41 -20.24 10.13
N THR A 38 39.71 -19.07 10.71
CA THR A 38 40.78 -18.10 10.35
C THR A 38 40.85 -17.53 8.91
N ARG A 39 40.63 -16.20 8.76
CA ARG A 39 41.68 -15.16 8.63
C ARG A 39 41.19 -13.92 7.85
N SER A 40 41.29 -12.77 8.52
CA SER A 40 41.67 -11.42 8.03
C SER A 40 41.19 -10.94 6.65
N GLY A 41 40.44 -9.84 6.66
CA GLY A 41 40.27 -8.97 5.50
C GLY A 41 39.36 -7.79 5.80
N ASN A 42 39.94 -6.68 6.26
CA ASN A 42 39.26 -5.39 6.29
C ASN A 42 38.85 -4.99 4.86
N SER A 43 37.57 -4.76 4.62
CA SER A 43 37.13 -3.83 3.58
C SER A 43 35.98 -2.98 4.11
N ALA A 44 36.15 -1.67 4.00
CA ALA A 44 35.13 -0.68 4.26
C ALA A 44 34.04 -0.81 3.19
N GLY A 45 33.05 -1.65 3.46
CA GLY A 45 31.79 -1.70 2.74
C GLY A 45 30.73 -1.00 3.58
N SER A 46 30.25 0.14 3.12
CA SER A 46 29.07 0.81 3.66
C SER A 46 27.94 -0.21 3.82
N LYS A 47 27.55 -0.50 5.08
CA LYS A 47 26.37 -1.30 5.38
C LYS A 47 25.18 -0.70 4.62
N PRO A 48 24.36 -1.49 3.91
CA PRO A 48 23.13 -0.97 3.34
C PRO A 48 22.28 -0.42 4.50
N VAL A 49 21.80 0.81 4.34
CA VAL A 49 20.84 1.45 5.24
C VAL A 49 19.75 0.43 5.53
N ASN A 50 19.63 0.00 6.78
CA ASN A 50 18.55 -0.89 7.21
C ASN A 50 17.24 -0.20 6.81
N HIS A 51 16.58 -0.68 5.76
CA HIS A 51 15.24 -0.21 5.43
C HIS A 51 14.37 -0.64 6.60
N GLU A 52 14.06 0.30 7.50
CA GLU A 52 13.06 0.11 8.54
C GLU A 52 11.78 -0.44 7.89
N SER A 53 11.52 -1.73 8.11
CA SER A 53 10.37 -2.39 7.50
C SER A 53 9.10 -1.84 8.15
N LEU A 54 8.21 -1.23 7.37
CA LEU A 54 6.93 -0.75 7.89
C LEU A 54 5.90 -1.88 7.84
N THR A 55 5.04 -1.92 8.85
CA THR A 55 3.93 -2.86 8.95
C THR A 55 2.62 -2.14 9.19
N ILE A 56 1.52 -2.69 8.69
CA ILE A 56 0.16 -2.27 9.03
C ILE A 56 -0.53 -3.43 9.73
N LEU A 57 -0.99 -3.24 10.98
CA LEU A 57 -1.52 -4.33 11.81
C LEU A 57 -0.58 -5.56 11.91
N GLY A 58 0.74 -5.32 11.91
CA GLY A 58 1.76 -6.37 11.96
C GLY A 58 2.01 -7.10 10.63
N LEU A 59 1.31 -6.72 9.56
CA LEU A 59 1.53 -7.25 8.21
C LEU A 59 2.55 -6.39 7.47
N GLN A 60 3.62 -7.02 6.98
CA GLN A 60 4.58 -6.36 6.09
C GLN A 60 4.03 -6.34 4.66
N LEU A 61 4.29 -5.24 3.95
CA LEU A 61 4.08 -5.17 2.52
C LEU A 61 5.36 -5.65 1.82
N THR A 62 5.49 -6.96 1.60
CA THR A 62 6.60 -7.46 0.79
C THR A 62 6.29 -7.18 -0.66
N MET A 63 6.83 -6.08 -1.17
CA MET A 63 6.91 -5.83 -2.61
C MET A 63 8.00 -6.74 -3.16
N LEU A 64 7.72 -8.04 -3.29
CA LEU A 64 8.63 -8.93 -4.01
C LEU A 64 8.88 -8.27 -5.38
N PRO A 65 10.14 -8.13 -5.83
CA PRO A 65 10.39 -7.69 -7.18
C PRO A 65 9.63 -8.67 -8.08
N PHE A 66 8.63 -8.17 -8.82
CA PHE A 66 7.75 -8.98 -9.67
C PHE A 66 8.54 -9.85 -10.66
N THR A 67 9.83 -9.52 -10.87
CA THR A 67 10.83 -10.25 -11.64
C THR A 67 11.38 -11.53 -10.98
N LYS A 68 11.22 -11.73 -9.66
CA LYS A 68 11.67 -12.92 -8.91
C LYS A 68 10.51 -13.67 -8.24
N MET A 69 9.34 -13.74 -8.89
CA MET A 69 8.36 -14.74 -8.50
C MET A 69 8.82 -16.10 -9.01
N SER A 70 9.49 -16.82 -8.13
CA SER A 70 9.63 -18.27 -8.24
C SER A 70 8.24 -18.91 -8.12
N PHE A 71 8.03 -20.07 -8.74
CA PHE A 71 6.89 -20.97 -8.48
C PHE A 71 6.70 -21.27 -6.98
N PHE A 72 7.72 -21.00 -6.16
CA PHE A 72 7.74 -21.17 -4.70
C PHE A 72 7.47 -19.88 -3.90
N THR A 73 6.75 -18.90 -4.44
CA THR A 73 6.31 -17.75 -3.62
C THR A 73 5.36 -18.27 -2.55
N ASP A 74 5.64 -18.02 -1.27
CA ASP A 74 4.81 -18.50 -0.16
C ASP A 74 3.41 -17.89 -0.30
N LYS A 75 2.40 -18.75 -0.55
CA LYS A 75 0.99 -18.35 -0.65
C LYS A 75 0.57 -17.52 0.56
N LYS A 76 1.14 -17.78 1.74
CA LYS A 76 0.87 -17.02 2.96
C LYS A 76 1.41 -15.59 2.89
N GLU A 77 2.58 -15.38 2.29
CA GLU A 77 3.17 -14.04 2.14
C GLU A 77 2.38 -13.19 1.14
N VAL A 78 1.96 -13.79 0.03
CA VAL A 78 1.08 -13.14 -0.96
C VAL A 78 -0.24 -12.73 -0.33
N GLN A 79 -0.87 -13.63 0.44
CA GLN A 79 -2.11 -13.34 1.13
C GLN A 79 -1.93 -12.24 2.19
N ARG A 80 -0.84 -12.26 2.97
CA ARG A 80 -0.52 -11.21 3.95
C ARG A 80 -0.36 -9.84 3.29
N SER A 81 0.35 -9.79 2.16
CA SER A 81 0.54 -8.54 1.40
C SER A 81 -0.77 -8.01 0.84
N SER A 82 -1.62 -8.91 0.33
CA SER A 82 -2.96 -8.57 -0.19
C SER A 82 -3.88 -8.02 0.90
N THR A 83 -3.86 -8.63 2.10
CA THR A 83 -4.58 -8.12 3.27
C THR A 83 -4.04 -6.76 3.72
N ALA A 84 -2.71 -6.57 3.72
CA ALA A 84 -2.10 -5.28 4.05
C ALA A 84 -2.55 -4.18 3.07
N LEU A 85 -2.61 -4.46 1.77
CA LEU A 85 -3.14 -3.53 0.76
C LEU A 85 -4.64 -3.24 0.95
N GLY A 86 -5.42 -4.25 1.34
CA GLY A 86 -6.81 -4.07 1.77
C GLY A 86 -6.95 -3.09 2.94
N TYR A 87 -6.07 -3.17 3.93
CA TYR A 87 -6.06 -2.22 5.05
C TYR A 87 -5.62 -0.82 4.64
N VAL A 88 -4.59 -0.71 3.79
CA VAL A 88 -4.14 0.59 3.26
C VAL A 88 -5.26 1.26 2.46
N SER A 89 -5.88 0.53 1.53
CA SER A 89 -6.97 1.08 0.70
C SER A 89 -8.13 1.60 1.56
N HIS A 90 -8.54 0.84 2.58
CA HIS A 90 -9.59 1.31 3.49
C HIS A 90 -9.18 2.55 4.28
N ALA A 91 -7.96 2.57 4.84
CA ALA A 91 -7.43 3.74 5.54
C ALA A 91 -7.38 4.99 4.64
N VAL A 92 -6.89 4.85 3.40
CA VAL A 92 -6.82 5.94 2.41
C VAL A 92 -8.20 6.48 2.10
N SER A 93 -9.19 5.62 1.88
CA SER A 93 -10.56 6.05 1.61
C SER A 93 -11.23 6.77 2.77
N LEU A 94 -11.01 6.30 4.01
CA LEU A 94 -11.52 6.99 5.19
C LEU A 94 -10.89 8.38 5.33
N ILE A 95 -9.56 8.47 5.20
CA ILE A 95 -8.84 9.76 5.28
C ILE A 95 -9.33 10.70 4.18
N ALA A 96 -9.44 10.24 2.93
CA ALA A 96 -9.94 11.03 1.81
C ALA A 96 -11.35 11.57 2.08
N SER A 97 -12.25 10.72 2.58
CA SER A 97 -13.61 11.11 2.97
C SER A 97 -13.61 12.18 4.06
N TYR A 98 -12.76 12.05 5.08
CA TYR A 98 -12.68 13.00 6.19
C TYR A 98 -12.06 14.34 5.76
N LEU A 99 -11.10 14.31 4.85
CA LEU A 99 -10.53 15.49 4.23
C LEU A 99 -11.44 16.11 3.16
N GLN A 100 -12.54 15.43 2.79
CA GLN A 100 -13.44 15.81 1.70
C GLN A 100 -12.71 15.94 0.36
N VAL A 101 -11.71 15.09 0.13
CA VAL A 101 -10.94 15.03 -1.11
C VAL A 101 -11.41 13.82 -1.92
N PRO A 102 -12.01 14.02 -3.11
CA PRO A 102 -12.38 12.89 -3.96
C PRO A 102 -11.11 12.19 -4.47
N LEU A 103 -11.03 10.87 -4.29
CA LEU A 103 -9.92 10.08 -4.82
C LEU A 103 -9.95 10.05 -6.34
N ARG A 104 -8.78 10.18 -6.97
CA ARG A 104 -8.65 10.12 -8.42
C ARG A 104 -8.91 8.70 -8.94
N TYR A 105 -8.53 7.70 -8.16
CA TYR A 105 -8.72 6.29 -8.48
C TYR A 105 -9.65 5.65 -7.44
N PRO A 106 -10.96 5.57 -7.70
CA PRO A 106 -11.90 5.01 -6.73
C PRO A 106 -11.57 3.57 -6.33
N LEU A 107 -11.84 3.24 -5.06
CA LEU A 107 -11.53 1.94 -4.47
C LEU A 107 -12.80 1.09 -4.31
N ARG A 108 -12.70 -0.19 -4.66
CA ARG A 108 -13.72 -1.22 -4.36
C ARG A 108 -13.20 -2.14 -3.26
N PHE A 109 -13.79 -2.04 -2.08
CA PHE A 109 -13.34 -2.82 -0.91
C PHE A 109 -13.78 -4.27 -1.00
N GLY A 110 -12.81 -5.17 -0.85
CA GLY A 110 -13.02 -6.62 -0.78
C GLY A 110 -12.09 -7.30 0.23
N GLY A 111 -11.58 -6.54 1.21
CA GLY A 111 -10.56 -7.03 2.14
C GLY A 111 -9.27 -7.40 1.42
N SER A 112 -8.84 -8.67 1.49
CA SER A 112 -7.69 -9.18 0.74
C SER A 112 -7.90 -9.22 -0.76
N HIS A 113 -9.14 -9.06 -1.25
CA HIS A 113 -9.48 -8.98 -2.68
C HIS A 113 -10.04 -7.59 -3.02
N SER A 114 -9.35 -6.54 -2.60
CA SER A 114 -9.73 -5.16 -2.95
C SER A 114 -9.26 -4.79 -4.36
N TYR A 115 -9.95 -3.85 -5.00
CA TYR A 115 -9.67 -3.40 -6.36
C TYR A 115 -9.60 -1.86 -6.42
N ILE A 116 -8.90 -1.35 -7.42
CA ILE A 116 -8.81 0.08 -7.74
C ILE A 116 -9.23 0.30 -9.18
N LEU A 117 -9.95 1.40 -9.43
CA LEU A 117 -10.50 1.73 -10.73
C LEU A 117 -9.63 2.78 -11.41
N ASP A 118 -9.34 2.59 -12.70
CA ASP A 118 -8.84 3.65 -13.57
C ASP A 118 -9.97 4.16 -14.48
N ASN A 119 -10.20 5.47 -14.39
CA ASN A 119 -11.21 6.19 -15.16
C ASN A 119 -10.66 6.70 -16.50
N ALA A 120 -9.41 6.38 -16.84
CA ALA A 120 -8.89 6.62 -18.18
C ALA A 120 -9.83 5.98 -19.23
N PRO A 121 -10.15 6.67 -20.34
CA PRO A 121 -10.92 6.10 -21.43
C PRO A 121 -10.21 4.84 -21.94
N SER A 122 -10.77 3.67 -21.65
CA SER A 122 -10.24 2.42 -22.17
C SER A 122 -10.74 2.25 -23.60
N GLU A 123 -9.89 2.53 -24.57
CA GLU A 123 -10.09 2.03 -25.93
C GLU A 123 -9.95 0.50 -25.86
N THR A 124 -11.00 -0.27 -26.19
CA THR A 124 -11.10 -1.75 -26.13
C THR A 124 -11.43 -2.32 -24.72
N THR A 125 -12.63 -2.82 -24.45
CA THR A 125 -13.05 -4.19 -24.80
C THR A 125 -14.58 -4.29 -24.91
N SER A 126 -15.07 -4.21 -26.13
CA SER A 126 -16.36 -4.76 -26.54
C SER A 126 -16.16 -6.24 -26.89
N SER A 127 -16.45 -7.14 -25.96
CA SER A 127 -16.82 -8.52 -26.28
C SER A 127 -17.48 -9.20 -25.08
N ASP A 128 -18.70 -9.67 -25.36
CA ASP A 128 -19.45 -10.79 -24.78
C ASP A 128 -20.11 -10.67 -23.40
N GLY A 129 -21.41 -10.36 -23.45
CA GLY A 129 -22.41 -11.34 -22.99
C GLY A 129 -23.04 -11.18 -21.61
N SER A 130 -23.84 -10.13 -21.40
CA SER A 130 -25.07 -10.28 -20.59
C SER A 130 -26.14 -9.29 -21.06
N LEU A 131 -27.15 -9.83 -21.71
CA LEU A 131 -28.41 -9.16 -21.99
C LEU A 131 -29.15 -9.09 -20.64
N ASP A 132 -28.95 -8.00 -19.88
CA ASP A 132 -29.82 -7.51 -18.79
C ASP A 132 -29.08 -6.44 -17.97
N ALA A 133 -28.85 -5.28 -18.58
CA ALA A 133 -28.45 -4.07 -17.85
C ALA A 133 -28.86 -2.83 -18.66
N GLU A 134 -30.15 -2.72 -18.97
CA GLU A 134 -30.73 -1.43 -19.34
C GLU A 134 -30.52 -0.46 -18.16
N LEU A 135 -29.94 0.72 -18.44
CA LEU A 135 -29.61 1.85 -17.53
C LEU A 135 -28.14 2.06 -17.11
N SER A 136 -27.14 1.65 -17.88
CA SER A 136 -25.78 2.18 -17.67
C SER A 136 -25.15 2.72 -18.94
N THR A 137 -25.33 4.02 -19.17
CA THR A 137 -24.48 4.87 -20.02
C THR A 137 -23.07 5.02 -19.43
N GLY A 138 -22.48 3.94 -18.94
CA GLY A 138 -21.25 3.94 -18.16
C GLY A 138 -20.07 3.49 -19.00
N LEU A 139 -19.07 4.35 -19.16
CA LEU A 139 -17.71 3.91 -19.49
C LEU A 139 -17.40 2.67 -18.62
N LYS A 140 -17.04 1.54 -19.22
CA LYS A 140 -16.51 0.40 -18.47
C LYS A 140 -15.15 0.83 -17.91
N HIS A 141 -15.13 1.21 -16.63
CA HIS A 141 -13.91 1.59 -15.93
C HIS A 141 -13.05 0.33 -15.75
N ALA A 142 -11.75 0.44 -15.99
CA ALA A 142 -10.86 -0.70 -15.85
C ALA A 142 -10.60 -0.98 -14.36
N GLU A 143 -10.99 -2.16 -13.87
CA GLU A 143 -10.66 -2.60 -12.51
C GLU A 143 -9.29 -3.27 -12.47
N PHE A 144 -8.46 -2.93 -11.48
CA PHE A 144 -7.16 -3.54 -11.23
C PHE A 144 -7.09 -4.11 -9.81
N PRO A 145 -6.58 -5.35 -9.63
CA PRO A 145 -6.57 -6.01 -8.33
C PRO A 145 -5.46 -5.48 -7.43
N LEU A 146 -5.76 -5.19 -6.16
CA LEU A 146 -4.77 -4.88 -5.11
C LEU A 146 -4.24 -6.13 -4.42
N TYR A 147 -4.17 -7.23 -5.16
CA TYR A 147 -3.67 -8.53 -4.72
C TYR A 147 -3.02 -9.23 -5.91
N LEU A 148 -2.15 -10.19 -5.62
CA LEU A 148 -1.54 -10.99 -6.68
C LEU A 148 -2.47 -12.15 -7.03
N GLU A 149 -2.85 -12.24 -8.31
CA GLU A 149 -3.64 -13.35 -8.84
C GLU A 149 -2.87 -14.04 -9.96
N GLY A 150 -2.36 -15.26 -9.68
CA GLY A 150 -1.64 -16.05 -10.67
C GLY A 150 -0.42 -15.34 -11.26
N GLN A 151 -0.38 -15.21 -12.58
CA GLN A 151 0.75 -14.67 -13.34
C GLN A 151 0.65 -13.16 -13.63
N ASP A 152 -0.50 -12.53 -13.31
CA ASP A 152 -0.83 -11.13 -13.66
C ASP A 152 -0.25 -10.11 -12.65
N THR A 153 1.04 -10.27 -12.39
CA THR A 153 1.82 -9.43 -11.48
C THR A 153 1.88 -7.96 -11.91
N THR A 154 1.78 -7.70 -13.21
CA THR A 154 1.81 -6.37 -13.82
C THR A 154 0.56 -5.56 -13.48
N ARG A 155 -0.63 -6.19 -13.52
CA ARG A 155 -1.91 -5.55 -13.17
C ARG A 155 -1.94 -5.16 -11.70
N ALA A 156 -1.46 -6.04 -10.83
CA ALA A 156 -1.34 -5.76 -9.40
C ALA A 156 -0.31 -4.66 -9.10
N ALA A 157 0.86 -4.69 -9.77
CA ALA A 157 1.87 -3.64 -9.65
C ALA A 157 1.31 -2.27 -10.05
N TYR A 158 0.52 -2.23 -11.12
CA TYR A 158 -0.15 -1.02 -11.57
C TYR A 158 -1.21 -0.55 -10.55
N ALA A 159 -2.04 -1.46 -10.03
CA ALA A 159 -3.00 -1.14 -8.98
C ALA A 159 -2.35 -0.48 -7.75
N ILE A 160 -1.23 -1.03 -7.29
CA ILE A 160 -0.47 -0.50 -6.14
C ILE A 160 0.11 0.89 -6.47
N PHE A 161 0.59 1.08 -7.70
CA PHE A 161 1.05 2.39 -8.16
C PHE A 161 -0.09 3.44 -8.13
N LEU A 162 -1.29 3.08 -8.60
CA LEU A 162 -2.47 3.95 -8.55
C LEU A 162 -2.86 4.29 -7.11
N LEU A 163 -2.86 3.31 -6.21
CA LEU A 163 -3.11 3.54 -4.77
C LEU A 163 -2.08 4.51 -4.16
N ASN A 164 -0.82 4.41 -4.57
CA ASN A 164 0.20 5.37 -4.14
C ASN A 164 -0.03 6.76 -4.75
N LYS A 165 -0.62 6.86 -5.94
CA LYS A 165 -0.99 8.16 -6.53
C LYS A 165 -2.12 8.84 -5.79
N ASP A 166 -3.08 8.10 -5.27
CA ASP A 166 -4.08 8.65 -4.35
C ASP A 166 -3.45 9.14 -3.03
N LEU A 167 -2.51 8.39 -2.46
CA LEU A 167 -1.74 8.85 -1.30
C LEU A 167 -0.95 10.13 -1.59
N GLU A 168 -0.29 10.21 -2.75
CA GLU A 168 0.42 11.40 -3.21
C GLU A 168 -0.53 12.59 -3.36
N GLN A 169 -1.74 12.38 -3.90
CA GLN A 169 -2.77 13.41 -3.97
C GLN A 169 -3.15 13.94 -2.57
N LEU A 170 -3.39 13.04 -1.60
CA LEU A 170 -3.75 13.43 -0.24
C LEU A 170 -2.61 14.17 0.48
N LEU A 171 -1.36 13.72 0.29
CA LEU A 171 -0.18 14.41 0.82
C LEU A 171 -0.05 15.81 0.22
N ASN A 172 -0.19 15.94 -1.10
CA ASN A 172 -0.15 17.24 -1.78
C ASN A 172 -1.27 18.17 -1.30
N TYR A 173 -2.47 17.62 -1.03
CA TYR A 173 -3.60 18.39 -0.49
C TYR A 173 -3.30 19.01 0.88
N ILE A 174 -2.52 18.33 1.72
CA ILE A 174 -2.06 18.86 3.02
C ILE A 174 -0.69 19.56 2.94
N GLY A 175 -0.17 19.82 1.74
CA GLY A 175 1.09 20.56 1.53
C GLY A 175 2.37 19.75 1.71
N VAL A 176 2.30 18.41 1.75
CA VAL A 176 3.45 17.52 1.92
C VAL A 176 3.80 16.81 0.61
N LYS A 177 5.09 16.64 0.31
CA LYS A 177 5.54 15.86 -0.86
C LYS A 177 5.60 14.37 -0.53
N SER A 178 5.21 13.53 -1.49
CA SER A 178 5.36 12.09 -1.35
C SER A 178 6.83 11.65 -1.37
N LEU A 179 7.11 10.52 -0.72
CA LEU A 179 8.43 9.88 -0.72
C LEU A 179 8.71 9.12 -2.03
N GLY A 180 7.73 9.05 -2.93
CA GLY A 180 7.81 8.38 -4.23
C GLY A 180 6.81 7.23 -4.41
N PRO A 181 6.74 6.65 -5.62
CA PRO A 181 5.69 5.71 -6.05
C PRO A 181 5.74 4.33 -5.40
N ARG A 182 6.88 3.95 -4.81
CA ARG A 182 7.11 2.61 -4.23
C ARG A 182 6.91 2.56 -2.71
N TYR A 183 6.57 3.69 -2.09
CA TYR A 183 6.62 3.88 -0.65
C TYR A 183 5.24 3.97 0.00
N VAL A 184 4.31 3.08 -0.39
CA VAL A 184 2.90 3.09 0.04
C VAL A 184 2.73 3.24 1.55
N LEU A 185 3.32 2.35 2.35
CA LEU A 185 3.20 2.42 3.81
C LEU A 185 3.90 3.64 4.42
N ALA A 186 5.01 4.09 3.84
CA ALA A 186 5.72 5.26 4.34
C ALA A 186 4.94 6.55 4.04
N ASN A 187 4.35 6.65 2.85
CA ASN A 187 3.46 7.74 2.46
C ASN A 187 2.21 7.77 3.33
N LEU A 188 1.59 6.62 3.62
CA LEU A 188 0.45 6.55 4.55
C LEU A 188 0.85 6.97 5.97
N LYS A 189 2.00 6.50 6.47
CA LYS A 189 2.53 6.90 7.78
C LYS A 189 2.76 8.41 7.84
N GLU A 190 3.37 8.98 6.80
CA GLU A 190 3.66 10.41 6.72
C GLU A 190 2.40 11.26 6.64
N LEU A 191 1.39 10.79 5.90
CA LEU A 191 0.07 11.42 5.81
C LEU A 191 -0.59 11.50 7.19
N MET A 192 -0.69 10.36 7.89
CA MET A 192 -1.25 10.32 9.25
C MET A 192 -0.42 11.16 10.23
N ARG A 193 0.91 11.06 10.18
CA ARG A 193 1.82 11.82 11.06
C ARG A 193 1.60 13.33 10.91
N THR A 194 1.46 13.80 9.67
CA THR A 194 1.27 15.22 9.40
C THR A 194 -0.10 15.69 9.87
N ILE A 195 -1.18 14.96 9.58
CA ILE A 195 -2.52 15.35 10.03
C ILE A 195 -2.65 15.35 11.56
N LEU A 196 -1.94 14.44 12.23
CA LEU A 196 -1.93 14.32 13.69
C LEU A 196 -0.96 15.28 14.39
N SER A 197 -0.18 16.09 13.66
CA SER A 197 0.70 17.09 14.27
C SER A 197 -0.11 18.28 14.79
N ALA A 198 0.45 19.02 15.76
CA ALA A 198 -0.15 20.26 16.22
C ALA A 198 -0.28 21.28 15.08
N ASP A 199 0.74 21.36 14.23
CA ASP A 199 0.83 22.31 13.11
C ASP A 199 -0.34 22.18 12.11
N TYR A 200 -0.95 20.99 11.97
CA TYR A 200 -2.08 20.78 11.06
C TYR A 200 -3.34 21.59 11.45
N ILE A 201 -3.49 21.92 12.73
CA ILE A 201 -4.62 22.70 13.23
C ILE A 201 -4.51 24.16 12.78
N ASP A 202 -3.27 24.65 12.69
CA ASP A 202 -2.94 26.05 12.48
C ASP A 202 -2.84 26.43 11.00
N THR A 203 -2.93 25.44 10.08
CA THR A 203 -2.94 25.60 8.61
C THR A 203 -4.35 25.61 8.00
#